data_AF-F3UEU7-F1
#
_entry.id   AF-F3UEU7-F1
#
_cell.length_a   1.000
_cell.length_b   1.000
_cell.length_c   1.000
_cell.angle_alpha   90.00
_cell.angle_beta   90.00
_cell.angle_gamma   90.00
#
_symmetry.space_group_name_H-M   'P 1'
#
loop_
_entity.id
_entity.type
_entity.pdbx_description
1 polymer ?
#
loop_
_entity_poly.entity_id
_entity_poly.type
_entity_poly.pdbx_seq_one_letter_code
_entity_poly.pdbx_strand_id
1 'polypeptide(L)'
;MKKHKIIWLALIALVIGVGRLYMLSQSNLFSDGKANLQSIKEKQLDYLKSQEEEIKKFVKSQNPKIESVEINWEETNWEEIGNGTPRGAGEIVNVYGRFNHIEDSSWNVTFLVKDNEVVPNSMSLANDLYVGGRIFE
;
A
#
# COMPACT_ATOMS: atom_id res chain seq x y z
N MET A 1 15.05 23.56 64.73
CA MET A 1 16.14 23.69 63.74
C MET A 1 16.09 22.44 62.88
N LYS A 2 15.40 22.54 61.74
CA LYS A 2 15.96 22.94 60.44
C LYS A 2 16.52 21.69 59.73
N LYS A 3 15.63 21.00 59.00
CA LYS A 3 15.38 21.19 57.55
C LYS A 3 16.43 20.55 56.61
N HIS A 4 17.23 19.59 57.09
CA HIS A 4 18.33 19.02 56.25
C HIS A 4 18.29 17.51 56.01
N LYS A 5 17.34 16.74 56.56
CA LYS A 5 17.27 15.27 56.36
C LYS A 5 16.34 14.82 55.21
N ILE A 6 15.53 15.73 54.65
CA ILE A 6 14.62 15.43 53.53
C ILE A 6 15.29 15.72 52.16
N ILE A 7 16.40 16.47 52.14
CA ILE A 7 17.02 16.96 50.89
C ILE A 7 17.82 15.88 50.16
N TRP A 8 18.23 14.79 50.83
CA TRP A 8 18.99 13.72 50.17
C TRP A 8 18.14 12.68 49.43
N LEU A 9 16.84 12.58 49.70
CA LEU A 9 15.94 11.71 48.92
C LEU A 9 15.44 12.39 47.63
N ALA A 10 15.59 13.71 47.51
CA ALA A 10 15.21 14.46 46.31
C ALA A 10 16.26 14.39 45.18
N LEU A 11 17.48 13.92 45.45
CA LEU A 11 18.57 13.88 44.46
C LEU A 11 18.77 12.51 43.79
N ILE A 12 18.17 11.42 44.31
CA ILE A 12 18.25 10.08 43.69
C ILE A 12 17.13 9.85 42.66
N ALA A 13 16.07 10.67 42.67
CA ALA A 13 15.02 10.61 41.66
C ALA A 13 15.46 11.16 40.28
N LEU A 14 16.62 11.82 40.17
CA LEU A 14 17.11 12.45 38.94
C LEU A 14 18.18 11.63 38.19
N VAL A 15 18.18 10.30 38.31
CA VAL A 15 18.98 9.41 37.44
C VAL A 15 18.13 8.39 36.69
N ILE A 16 16.83 8.27 36.99
CA ILE A 16 15.90 7.48 36.16
C ILE A 16 15.33 8.33 34.99
N GLY A 17 15.50 9.64 35.05
CA GLY A 17 14.93 10.62 34.10
C GLY A 17 15.66 10.79 32.75
N VAL A 18 16.71 10.02 32.45
CA VAL A 18 17.43 10.11 31.16
C VAL A 18 17.39 8.79 30.35
N GLY A 19 16.89 7.70 30.94
CA GLY A 19 16.86 6.37 30.28
C GLY A 19 15.48 5.84 29.88
N ARG A 20 14.39 6.56 30.17
CA ARG A 20 13.00 6.13 29.90
C ARG A 20 12.22 7.09 28.99
N LEU A 21 12.92 7.93 28.22
CA LEU A 21 12.35 8.80 27.17
C LEU A 21 12.54 8.22 25.75
N TYR A 22 13.14 7.04 25.63
CA TYR A 22 13.12 6.25 24.41
C TYR A 22 12.09 5.14 24.59
N MET A 23 11.01 5.19 23.81
CA MET A 23 9.86 4.28 23.81
C MET A 23 8.70 4.63 24.75
N LEU A 24 7.99 5.73 24.49
CA LEU A 24 6.53 5.68 24.37
C LEU A 24 6.00 6.96 23.67
N SER A 25 4.99 6.75 22.84
CA SER A 25 4.19 7.74 22.11
C SER A 25 4.90 8.59 21.03
N GLN A 26 5.06 7.99 19.85
CA GLN A 26 4.77 8.70 18.59
C GLN A 26 3.26 9.01 18.55
N SER A 27 2.80 9.85 19.47
CA SER A 27 1.49 10.47 19.38
C SER A 27 1.63 11.62 18.41
N ASN A 28 1.33 11.35 17.14
CA ASN A 28 1.03 12.33 16.09
C ASN A 28 -0.26 13.10 16.47
N LEU A 29 -0.26 13.79 17.61
CA LEU A 29 -1.32 14.67 18.04
C LEU A 29 -0.90 16.11 17.71
N PHE A 30 -1.31 16.51 16.51
CA PHE A 30 -1.78 17.85 16.16
C PHE A 30 -0.84 19.04 16.38
N SER A 31 -0.21 19.48 15.29
CA SER A 31 -0.02 20.91 15.04
C SER A 31 -0.32 21.20 13.57
N ASP A 32 -1.32 22.06 13.37
CA ASP A 32 -1.79 22.70 12.14
C ASP A 32 -2.58 21.90 11.08
N GLY A 33 -3.91 22.11 11.13
CA GLY A 33 -4.75 22.42 9.96
C GLY A 33 -4.83 21.39 8.84
N LYS A 34 -5.68 20.36 9.00
CA LYS A 34 -6.05 19.41 7.95
C LYS A 34 -4.85 18.61 7.39
N ALA A 35 -3.99 18.10 8.27
CA ALA A 35 -3.02 17.08 7.88
C ALA A 35 -3.78 15.87 7.31
N ASN A 36 -3.69 15.70 5.98
CA ASN A 36 -4.30 14.62 5.24
C ASN A 36 -3.68 13.29 5.71
N LEU A 37 -4.29 12.66 6.72
CA LEU A 37 -3.91 11.34 7.23
C LEU A 37 -4.41 10.27 6.26
N GLN A 38 -3.94 10.33 5.02
CA GLN A 38 -4.19 9.29 4.05
C GLN A 38 -3.31 8.10 4.40
N SER A 39 -3.92 6.92 4.47
CA SER A 39 -3.21 5.66 4.68
C SER A 39 -2.26 5.37 3.50
N ILE A 40 -1.25 4.52 3.74
CA ILE A 40 -0.30 4.10 2.70
C ILE A 40 -1.03 3.52 1.48
N LYS A 41 -1.98 2.61 1.70
CA LYS A 41 -2.73 1.96 0.62
C LYS A 41 -3.61 2.93 -0.17
N GLU A 42 -4.21 3.92 0.49
CA GLU A 42 -4.95 4.98 -0.20
C GLU A 42 -4.02 5.81 -1.10
N LYS A 43 -2.80 6.15 -0.64
CA LYS A 43 -1.82 6.86 -1.48
C LYS A 43 -1.39 6.03 -2.70
N GLN A 44 -1.18 4.73 -2.49
CA GLN A 44 -0.87 3.80 -3.56
C GLN A 44 -2.03 3.69 -4.57
N LEU A 45 -3.27 3.59 -4.09
CA LEU A 45 -4.46 3.55 -4.93
C LEU A 45 -4.64 4.85 -5.72
N ASP A 46 -4.40 6.01 -5.11
CA ASP A 46 -4.45 7.30 -5.80
C ASP A 46 -3.38 7.40 -6.88
N TYR A 47 -2.17 6.91 -6.62
CA TYR A 47 -1.13 6.79 -7.64
C TYR A 47 -1.60 5.89 -8.79
N LEU A 48 -2.14 4.70 -8.52
CA LEU A 48 -2.66 3.80 -9.56
C LEU A 48 -3.78 4.44 -10.38
N LYS A 49 -4.73 5.14 -9.74
CA LYS A 49 -5.80 5.90 -10.41
C LYS A 49 -5.24 7.00 -11.30
N SER A 50 -4.15 7.66 -10.89
CA SER A 50 -3.46 8.63 -11.75
C SER A 50 -2.85 8.00 -13.01
N GLN A 51 -2.59 6.69 -12.99
CA GLN A 51 -2.04 5.92 -14.11
C GLN A 51 -3.12 5.16 -14.91
N GLU A 52 -4.41 5.44 -14.69
CA GLU A 52 -5.54 4.73 -15.31
C GLU A 52 -5.39 4.55 -16.83
N GLU A 53 -5.05 5.62 -17.55
CA GLU A 53 -4.93 5.57 -19.01
C GLU A 53 -3.74 4.71 -19.48
N GLU A 54 -2.66 4.66 -18.70
CA GLU A 54 -1.53 3.79 -19.02
C GLU A 54 -1.87 2.32 -18.76
N ILE A 55 -2.60 2.04 -17.68
CA ILE A 55 -3.12 0.69 -17.38
C ILE A 55 -4.03 0.21 -18.51
N LYS A 56 -4.99 1.05 -18.96
CA LYS A 56 -5.89 0.70 -20.06
C LYS A 56 -5.14 0.41 -21.35
N LYS A 57 -4.14 1.25 -21.70
CA LYS A 57 -3.30 1.01 -22.89
C LYS A 57 -2.53 -0.29 -22.78
N PHE A 58 -1.94 -0.57 -21.63
CA PHE A 58 -1.23 -1.81 -21.38
C PHE A 58 -2.14 -3.02 -21.58
N VAL A 59 -3.31 -3.05 -20.94
CA VAL A 59 -4.28 -4.16 -21.08
C VAL A 59 -4.71 -4.32 -22.54
N LYS A 60 -5.07 -3.22 -23.21
CA LYS A 60 -5.46 -3.24 -24.63
C LYS A 60 -4.35 -3.75 -25.54
N SER A 61 -3.09 -3.51 -25.20
CA SER A 61 -1.95 -4.02 -25.98
C SER A 61 -1.72 -5.53 -25.86
N GLN A 62 -2.31 -6.18 -24.84
CA GLN A 62 -2.15 -7.63 -24.64
C GLN A 62 -2.89 -8.48 -25.68
N ASN A 63 -3.99 -7.98 -26.25
CA ASN A 63 -4.71 -8.68 -27.31
C ASN A 63 -5.37 -7.65 -28.27
N PRO A 64 -5.11 -7.71 -29.59
CA PRO A 64 -5.67 -6.77 -30.56
C PRO A 64 -7.20 -6.79 -30.66
N LYS A 65 -7.87 -7.83 -30.13
CA LYS A 65 -9.34 -7.93 -30.06
C LYS A 65 -9.95 -7.17 -28.88
N ILE A 66 -9.12 -6.57 -28.01
CA ILE A 66 -9.61 -5.66 -26.96
C ILE A 66 -9.93 -4.30 -27.58
N GLU A 67 -11.20 -3.93 -27.51
CA GLU A 67 -11.77 -2.67 -27.98
C GLU A 67 -11.91 -1.65 -26.84
N SER A 68 -12.38 -2.10 -25.66
CA SER A 68 -12.56 -1.29 -24.45
C SER A 68 -11.97 -1.98 -23.21
N VAL A 69 -11.58 -1.18 -22.22
CA VAL A 69 -11.05 -1.66 -20.93
C VAL A 69 -11.78 -0.90 -19.82
N GLU A 70 -12.35 -1.64 -18.89
CA GLU A 70 -13.01 -1.11 -17.70
C GLU A 70 -12.23 -1.56 -16.46
N ILE A 71 -11.81 -0.61 -15.61
CA ILE A 71 -11.10 -0.93 -14.35
C ILE A 71 -12.10 -1.04 -13.20
N ASN A 72 -12.00 -2.09 -12.39
CA ASN A 72 -12.72 -2.20 -11.13
C ASN A 72 -11.79 -1.86 -9.96
N TRP A 73 -11.80 -0.59 -9.56
CA TRP A 73 -10.98 -0.11 -8.44
C TRP A 73 -11.37 -0.74 -7.09
N GLU A 74 -12.63 -1.18 -6.93
CA GLU A 74 -13.10 -1.80 -5.68
C GLU A 74 -12.49 -3.19 -5.45
N GLU A 75 -12.09 -3.87 -6.52
CA GLU A 75 -11.41 -5.17 -6.47
C GLU A 75 -9.89 -5.06 -6.29
N THR A 76 -9.34 -3.84 -6.19
CA THR A 76 -7.89 -3.66 -5.97
C THR A 76 -7.47 -4.36 -4.68
N ASN A 77 -6.47 -5.24 -4.78
CA ASN A 77 -6.02 -6.07 -3.66
C ASN A 77 -4.51 -5.94 -3.42
N TRP A 78 -4.11 -5.99 -2.15
CA TRP A 78 -2.71 -5.94 -1.74
C TRP A 78 -2.30 -7.28 -1.14
N GLU A 79 -1.19 -7.83 -1.60
CA GLU A 79 -0.73 -9.16 -1.22
C GLU A 79 0.75 -9.13 -0.86
N GLU A 80 1.11 -9.82 0.22
CA GLU A 80 2.51 -10.12 0.52
C GLU A 80 2.95 -11.34 -0.30
N ILE A 81 4.05 -11.19 -1.03
CA ILE A 81 4.67 -12.32 -1.72
C ILE A 81 5.40 -13.17 -0.68
N GLY A 82 5.00 -14.43 -0.53
CA GLY A 82 5.73 -15.39 0.29
C GLY A 82 6.99 -15.90 -0.41
N ASN A 83 8.13 -15.93 0.30
CA ASN A 83 9.34 -16.64 -0.15
C ASN A 83 9.75 -17.79 0.80
N GLY A 84 8.84 -18.22 1.68
CA GLY A 84 9.14 -19.23 2.69
C GLY A 84 10.03 -18.74 3.85
N THR A 85 10.37 -17.45 3.92
CA THR A 85 11.07 -16.83 5.06
C THR A 85 10.16 -15.84 5.80
N PRO A 86 10.38 -15.58 7.11
CA PRO A 86 9.62 -14.55 7.84
C PRO A 86 9.75 -13.12 7.30
N ARG A 87 10.70 -12.87 6.38
CA ARG A 87 10.91 -11.56 5.75
C ARG A 87 10.04 -11.33 4.52
N GLY A 88 9.36 -12.36 3.99
CA GLY A 88 8.62 -12.26 2.73
C GLY A 88 9.53 -11.94 1.52
N ALA A 89 8.96 -11.97 0.32
CA ALA A 89 9.62 -11.57 -0.94
C ALA A 89 9.28 -10.13 -1.37
N GLY A 90 8.32 -9.48 -0.69
CA GLY A 90 7.85 -8.13 -1.00
C GLY A 90 6.34 -8.03 -0.90
N GLU A 91 5.79 -6.88 -1.28
CA GLU A 91 4.35 -6.64 -1.40
C GLU A 91 4.03 -6.33 -2.86
N ILE A 92 2.82 -6.68 -3.30
CA ILE A 92 2.26 -6.31 -4.59
C ILE A 92 0.88 -5.70 -4.41
N VAL A 93 0.46 -4.97 -5.44
CA VAL A 93 -0.93 -4.54 -5.60
C VAL A 93 -1.46 -5.04 -6.94
N ASN A 94 -2.61 -5.69 -6.88
CA ASN A 94 -3.33 -6.29 -8.00
C ASN A 94 -4.51 -5.39 -8.37
N VAL A 95 -4.59 -5.03 -9.64
CA VAL A 95 -5.69 -4.25 -10.22
C VAL A 95 -6.46 -5.14 -11.19
N TYR A 96 -7.78 -5.11 -11.10
CA TYR A 96 -8.67 -5.98 -11.86
C TYR A 96 -9.63 -5.16 -12.71
N GLY A 97 -10.25 -5.82 -13.67
CA GLY A 97 -11.31 -5.22 -14.45
C GLY A 97 -11.84 -6.12 -15.54
N ARG A 98 -12.65 -5.51 -16.40
CA ARG A 98 -13.33 -6.13 -17.54
C ARG A 98 -12.87 -5.49 -18.84
N PHE A 99 -13.23 -6.12 -19.95
CA PHE A 99 -12.98 -5.59 -21.28
C PHE A 99 -14.14 -5.85 -22.23
N ASN A 100 -14.23 -5.06 -23.29
CA ASN A 100 -15.23 -5.16 -24.36
C ASN A 100 -16.69 -5.12 -23.88
N HIS A 101 -16.97 -4.58 -22.70
CA HIS A 101 -18.30 -4.60 -22.08
C HIS A 101 -18.87 -6.03 -21.89
N ILE A 102 -18.00 -7.03 -21.81
CA ILE A 102 -18.40 -8.42 -21.58
C ILE A 102 -18.44 -8.67 -20.08
N GLU A 103 -19.61 -9.01 -19.53
CA GLU A 103 -19.82 -9.17 -18.09
C GLU A 103 -18.87 -10.21 -17.46
N ASP A 104 -18.67 -11.33 -18.14
CA ASP A 104 -17.81 -12.44 -17.68
C ASP A 104 -16.38 -12.35 -18.21
N SER A 105 -15.96 -11.16 -18.68
CA SER A 105 -14.56 -10.93 -19.03
C SER A 105 -13.74 -10.56 -17.79
N SER A 106 -12.46 -10.91 -17.79
CA SER A 106 -11.56 -10.46 -16.73
C SER A 106 -10.12 -10.32 -17.20
N TRP A 107 -9.43 -9.36 -16.59
CA TRP A 107 -7.99 -9.19 -16.66
C TRP A 107 -7.43 -8.86 -15.26
N ASN A 108 -6.14 -9.13 -15.06
CA ASN A 108 -5.45 -8.76 -13.82
C ASN A 108 -4.05 -8.22 -14.12
N VAL A 109 -3.75 -7.03 -13.61
CA VAL A 109 -2.43 -6.41 -13.69
C VAL A 109 -1.86 -6.27 -12.29
N THR A 110 -0.62 -6.72 -12.12
CA THR A 110 0.14 -6.62 -10.87
C THR A 110 1.17 -5.51 -10.94
N PHE A 111 1.35 -4.80 -9.83
CA PHE A 111 2.45 -3.88 -9.60
C PHE A 111 3.26 -4.28 -8.37
N LEU A 112 4.57 -4.05 -8.43
CA LEU A 112 5.44 -4.19 -7.27
C LEU A 112 5.24 -3.03 -6.32
N VAL A 113 5.25 -3.32 -5.02
CA VAL A 113 5.29 -2.32 -3.95
C VAL A 113 6.64 -2.43 -3.25
N LYS A 114 7.31 -1.29 -3.11
CA LYS A 114 8.59 -1.18 -2.41
C LYS A 114 8.60 0.08 -1.56
N ASP A 115 9.07 -0.04 -0.33
CA ASP A 115 9.17 1.10 0.60
C ASP A 115 7.83 1.86 0.76
N ASN A 116 6.72 1.12 0.80
CA ASN A 116 5.34 1.63 0.86
C ASN A 116 4.87 2.42 -0.38
N GLU A 117 5.59 2.35 -1.51
CA GLU A 117 5.22 3.01 -2.75
C GLU A 117 5.08 2.00 -3.89
N VAL A 118 4.19 2.27 -4.84
CA VAL A 118 4.10 1.48 -6.07
C VAL A 118 5.32 1.78 -6.93
N VAL A 119 6.03 0.75 -7.36
CA VAL A 119 7.19 0.90 -8.23
C VAL A 119 6.70 1.32 -9.63
N PRO A 120 7.11 2.49 -10.15
CA PRO A 120 6.71 2.94 -11.48
C PRO A 120 7.13 1.93 -12.56
N ASN A 121 6.29 1.75 -13.58
CA ASN A 121 6.54 0.85 -14.71
C ASN A 121 6.75 -0.63 -14.32
N SER A 122 6.39 -1.04 -13.11
CA SER A 122 6.45 -2.44 -12.67
C SER A 122 5.25 -3.28 -13.12
N MET A 123 4.35 -2.70 -13.91
CA MET A 123 3.12 -3.35 -14.37
C MET A 123 3.43 -4.64 -15.13
N SER A 124 2.68 -5.68 -14.79
CA SER A 124 2.75 -6.96 -15.47
C SER A 124 1.37 -7.59 -15.53
N LEU A 125 1.08 -8.31 -16.61
CA LEU A 125 -0.11 -9.13 -16.70
C LEU A 125 0.09 -10.36 -15.80
N ALA A 126 -0.75 -10.54 -14.79
CA ALA A 126 -0.55 -11.62 -13.82
C ALA A 126 -1.14 -12.95 -14.31
N ASN A 127 -2.24 -12.89 -15.06
CA ASN A 127 -2.96 -14.02 -15.62
C ASN A 127 -3.39 -13.72 -17.05
N ASP A 128 -3.71 -14.75 -17.83
CA ASP A 128 -4.32 -14.58 -19.15
C ASP A 128 -5.60 -13.74 -19.08
N LEU A 129 -6.04 -13.26 -20.24
CA LEU A 129 -7.36 -12.65 -20.40
C LEU A 129 -8.40 -13.77 -20.44
N TYR A 130 -9.52 -13.62 -19.73
CA TYR A 130 -10.57 -14.64 -19.70
C TYR A 130 -11.92 -14.10 -20.14
N VAL A 131 -12.74 -14.96 -20.75
CA VAL A 131 -14.18 -14.77 -20.96
C VAL A 131 -14.92 -16.05 -20.56
N GLY A 132 -15.81 -15.98 -19.59
CA GLY A 132 -16.60 -17.14 -19.13
C GLY A 132 -15.72 -18.30 -18.65
N GLY A 133 -14.63 -17.98 -17.95
CA GLY A 133 -13.67 -18.97 -17.41
C GLY A 133 -12.75 -19.63 -18.44
N ARG A 134 -12.73 -19.16 -19.70
CA ARG A 134 -11.84 -19.64 -20.76
C ARG A 134 -10.89 -18.55 -21.20
N ILE A 135 -9.68 -18.92 -21.61
CA ILE A 135 -8.69 -17.99 -22.14
C ILE A 135 -9.28 -17.30 -23.38
N PHE A 136 -9.12 -15.99 -23.43
CA PHE A 136 -9.53 -15.13 -24.54
C PHE A 136 -8.37 -15.00 -25.54
N GLU A 137 -8.48 -15.76 -26.63
CA GLU A 137 -7.58 -15.72 -27.79
C GLU A 137 -7.93 -14.59 -28.75
#